data_AF-A0A5M3WN92-F1
#
_entry.id   AF-A0A5M3WN92-F1
#
_cell.length_a   1.000
_cell.length_b   1.000
_cell.length_c   1.000
_cell.angle_alpha   90.00
_cell.angle_beta   90.00
_cell.angle_gamma   90.00
#
_symmetry.space_group_name_H-M   'P 1'
#
loop_
_entity.id
_entity.type
_entity.pdbx_description
1 polymer ?
#
loop_
_entity_poly.entity_id
_entity_poly.type
_entity_poly.pdbx_seq_one_letter_code
_entity_poly.pdbx_strand_id
1 'polypeptide(L)'
;MGMRFPDDLRASLLRHDGGGSWGFGPAPFYELMSAKYIHSDWKMLCGIVLDGASGELDTSWWDGHLIPFAAAHDGGNLFIDSRTGKTGDYFNETGLTYEGDVVWPSYLALLKATARSLETGKPIRGWRPAVDKGELNWDQAF
;
A
#
# COMPACT_ATOMS: atom_id res chain seq x y z
N MET A 1 -2.04 15.69 -6.83
CA MET A 1 -2.62 15.13 -5.59
C MET A 1 -3.39 16.14 -4.77
N GLY A 2 -2.86 17.33 -4.45
CA GLY A 2 -3.64 18.34 -3.70
C GLY A 2 -3.95 17.98 -2.23
N MET A 3 -3.55 16.78 -1.80
CA MET A 3 -3.69 16.26 -0.44
C MET A 3 -2.40 16.45 0.35
N ARG A 4 -2.54 16.54 1.67
CA ARG A 4 -1.42 16.44 2.60
C ARG A 4 -1.15 14.97 2.91
N PHE A 5 0.11 14.56 2.83
CA PHE A 5 0.52 13.25 3.35
C PHE A 5 0.34 13.19 4.87
N PRO A 6 -0.22 12.09 5.40
CA PRO A 6 -0.16 11.78 6.82
C PRO A 6 1.27 11.92 7.37
N ASP A 7 1.39 12.40 8.60
CA ASP A 7 2.69 12.73 9.18
C ASP A 7 3.62 11.51 9.28
N ASP A 8 3.07 10.31 9.47
CA ASP A 8 3.82 9.05 9.50
C ASP A 8 4.34 8.63 8.12
N LEU A 9 3.52 8.72 7.06
CA LEU A 9 3.97 8.51 5.68
C LEU A 9 5.05 9.52 5.31
N ARG A 10 4.84 10.80 5.62
CA ARG A 10 5.83 11.87 5.35
C ARG A 10 7.14 11.59 6.08
N ALA A 11 7.10 11.22 7.36
CA ALA A 11 8.30 10.91 8.13
C ALA A 11 9.04 9.68 7.59
N SER A 12 8.31 8.68 7.08
CA SER A 12 8.87 7.50 6.42
C SER A 12 9.59 7.88 5.12
N LEU A 13 8.91 8.61 4.22
CA LEU A 13 9.47 9.07 2.95
C LEU A 13 10.71 9.96 3.10
N LEU A 14 10.73 10.81 4.15
CA LEU A 14 11.90 11.64 4.47
C LEU A 14 13.10 10.84 5.00
N ARG A 15 12.88 9.61 5.46
CA ARG A 15 13.94 8.70 5.91
C ARG A 15 14.37 7.74 4.81
N HIS A 16 13.41 7.19 4.07
CA HIS A 16 13.59 6.32 2.93
C HIS A 16 12.55 6.65 1.86
N ASP A 17 13.00 7.05 0.66
CA ASP A 17 12.11 7.36 -0.45
C ASP A 17 11.65 6.07 -1.18
N GLY A 18 10.86 5.27 -0.48
CA GLY A 18 10.43 3.93 -0.89
C GLY A 18 11.38 2.79 -0.46
N GLY A 19 11.08 1.58 -0.91
CA GLY A 19 11.85 0.36 -0.64
C GLY A 19 13.15 0.21 -1.46
N GLY A 20 13.34 1.05 -2.49
CA GLY A 20 14.47 0.97 -3.42
C GLY A 20 14.38 -0.26 -4.34
N SER A 21 15.44 -0.53 -5.12
CA SER A 21 15.47 -1.60 -6.13
C SER A 21 15.44 -3.04 -5.58
N TRP A 22 15.21 -3.22 -4.28
CA TRP A 22 15.28 -4.50 -3.57
C TRP A 22 13.92 -5.01 -3.09
N GLY A 23 12.81 -4.38 -3.49
CA GLY A 23 11.49 -5.00 -3.30
C GLY A 23 11.00 -5.07 -1.85
N PHE A 24 11.45 -4.17 -0.96
CA PHE A 24 11.05 -4.25 0.45
C PHE A 24 9.69 -3.60 0.72
N GLY A 25 8.83 -4.33 1.43
CA GLY A 25 7.62 -3.77 1.99
C GLY A 25 6.75 -4.75 2.78
N PRO A 26 5.48 -4.36 3.03
CA PRO A 26 4.55 -5.12 3.86
C PRO A 26 4.17 -6.47 3.24
N ALA A 27 3.83 -7.44 4.09
CA ALA A 27 3.27 -8.70 3.66
C ALA A 27 1.98 -8.50 2.82
N PRO A 28 1.70 -9.37 1.85
CA PRO A 28 2.52 -10.52 1.45
C PRO A 28 3.53 -10.26 0.34
N PHE A 29 3.33 -9.25 -0.49
CA PHE A 29 4.14 -9.04 -1.70
C PHE A 29 4.28 -7.57 -2.06
N TYR A 30 3.97 -6.67 -1.11
CA TYR A 30 3.94 -5.25 -1.40
C TYR A 30 5.34 -4.64 -1.31
N GLU A 31 5.67 -3.78 -2.27
CA GLU A 31 6.89 -2.96 -2.24
C GLU A 31 6.54 -1.50 -1.91
N LEU A 32 7.25 -0.89 -0.95
CA LEU A 32 7.03 0.52 -0.59
C LEU A 32 7.40 1.46 -1.73
N MET A 33 6.47 2.33 -2.13
CA MET A 33 6.65 3.28 -3.23
C MET A 33 7.49 4.50 -2.81
N SER A 34 8.31 5.00 -3.73
CA SER A 34 8.89 6.36 -3.62
C SER A 34 7.81 7.43 -3.77
N ALA A 35 8.05 8.63 -3.26
CA ALA A 35 7.13 9.78 -3.41
C ALA A 35 6.82 10.08 -4.89
N LYS A 36 7.80 9.90 -5.77
CA LYS A 36 7.61 10.01 -7.23
C LYS A 36 6.64 8.95 -7.74
N TYR A 37 6.81 7.70 -7.32
CA TYR A 37 5.96 6.60 -7.76
C TYR A 37 4.53 6.76 -7.22
N ILE A 38 4.36 7.11 -5.94
CA ILE A 38 3.06 7.46 -5.34
C ILE A 38 2.31 8.47 -6.21
N HIS A 39 2.99 9.56 -6.61
CA HIS A 39 2.37 10.58 -7.43
C HIS A 39 1.98 10.09 -8.83
N SER A 40 2.85 9.31 -9.50
CA SER A 40 2.55 8.78 -10.83
C SER A 40 1.42 7.75 -10.80
N ASP A 41 1.40 6.88 -9.79
CA ASP A 41 0.38 5.84 -9.64
C ASP A 41 -0.99 6.47 -9.35
N TRP A 42 -1.04 7.41 -8.39
CA TRP A 42 -2.24 8.20 -8.13
C TRP A 42 -2.76 8.92 -9.38
N LYS A 43 -1.86 9.54 -10.15
CA LYS A 43 -2.24 10.27 -11.36
C LYS A 43 -2.81 9.33 -12.42
N MET A 44 -2.22 8.14 -12.56
CA MET A 44 -2.69 7.11 -13.49
C MET A 44 -4.10 6.63 -13.09
N LEU A 45 -4.30 6.25 -11.83
CA LEU A 45 -5.58 5.76 -11.31
C LEU A 45 -6.69 6.82 -11.44
N CYS A 46 -6.42 8.07 -11.08
CA CYS A 46 -7.35 9.18 -11.31
C CYS A 46 -7.63 9.40 -12.80
N GLY A 47 -6.62 9.24 -13.67
CA GLY A 47 -6.79 9.33 -15.12
C GLY A 47 -7.74 8.27 -15.66
N ILE A 48 -7.58 7.00 -15.21
CA ILE A 48 -8.45 5.89 -15.62
C ILE A 48 -9.92 6.15 -15.23
N VAL A 49 -10.16 6.62 -14.00
CA VAL A 49 -11.52 6.98 -13.57
C VAL A 49 -12.11 8.11 -14.40
N LEU A 50 -11.31 9.13 -14.73
CA LEU A 50 -11.75 10.28 -15.53
C LEU A 50 -12.00 9.93 -17.01
N ASP A 51 -11.23 8.99 -17.57
CA ASP A 51 -11.35 8.53 -18.94
C ASP A 51 -12.45 7.45 -19.12
N GLY A 52 -13.15 7.09 -18.03
CA GLY A 52 -14.20 6.07 -18.02
C GLY A 52 -15.37 6.38 -18.97
N ALA A 53 -15.80 5.36 -19.73
CA ALA A 53 -16.78 5.49 -20.81
C ALA A 53 -18.20 5.91 -20.36
N SER A 54 -18.54 5.76 -19.08
CA SER A 54 -19.84 6.13 -18.52
C SER A 54 -19.99 7.63 -18.22
N GLY A 55 -18.88 8.38 -18.15
CA GLY A 55 -18.88 9.77 -17.68
C GLY A 55 -19.20 9.93 -16.18
N GLU A 56 -19.46 8.84 -15.47
CA GLU A 56 -19.66 8.80 -14.02
C GLU A 56 -18.34 8.40 -13.34
N LEU A 57 -17.99 9.12 -12.27
CA LEU A 57 -16.82 8.79 -11.45
C LEU A 57 -17.11 7.52 -10.65
N ASP A 58 -16.46 6.40 -11.01
CA ASP A 58 -16.51 5.19 -10.21
C ASP A 58 -15.57 5.29 -9.00
N THR A 59 -16.09 5.93 -7.95
CA THR A 59 -15.38 6.07 -6.66
C THR A 59 -15.33 4.78 -5.86
N SER A 60 -16.00 3.71 -6.31
CA SER A 60 -15.86 2.37 -5.73
C SER A 60 -14.64 1.63 -6.28
N TRP A 61 -14.24 1.97 -7.51
CA TRP A 61 -13.02 1.46 -8.14
C TRP A 61 -11.77 2.23 -7.69
N TRP A 62 -11.78 3.57 -7.74
CA TRP A 62 -10.72 4.41 -7.18
C TRP A 62 -11.26 5.79 -6.80
N ASP A 63 -10.78 6.34 -5.68
CA ASP A 63 -11.12 7.68 -5.23
C ASP A 63 -9.87 8.55 -5.09
N GLY A 64 -9.91 9.75 -5.68
CA GLY A 64 -8.79 10.68 -5.71
C GLY A 64 -8.33 11.20 -4.34
N HIS A 65 -9.08 10.97 -3.26
CA HIS A 65 -8.63 11.27 -1.89
C HIS A 65 -7.73 10.19 -1.27
N LEU A 66 -7.51 9.07 -1.96
CA LEU A 66 -6.65 7.99 -1.51
C LEU A 66 -5.21 8.22 -1.94
N ILE A 67 -4.26 7.82 -1.10
CA ILE A 67 -2.83 7.96 -1.35
C ILE A 67 -2.24 6.55 -1.47
N PRO A 68 -1.88 6.07 -2.68
CA PRO A 68 -1.18 4.80 -2.82
C PRO A 68 0.19 4.91 -2.14
N PHE A 69 0.67 3.83 -1.52
CA PHE A 69 1.97 3.84 -0.84
C PHE A 69 2.79 2.56 -0.98
N ALA A 70 2.19 1.46 -1.44
CA ALA A 70 2.93 0.22 -1.72
C ALA A 70 2.33 -0.50 -2.93
N ALA A 71 3.16 -1.00 -3.84
CA ALA A 71 2.73 -1.66 -5.08
C ALA A 71 2.66 -3.17 -4.89
N ALA A 72 1.65 -3.82 -5.49
CA ALA A 72 1.56 -5.28 -5.58
C ALA A 72 2.25 -5.85 -6.84
N HIS A 73 2.72 -4.98 -7.74
CA HIS A 73 3.34 -5.31 -9.04
C HIS A 73 2.43 -5.99 -10.09
N ASP A 74 1.14 -6.13 -9.79
CA ASP A 74 0.11 -6.62 -10.71
C ASP A 74 -0.90 -5.52 -11.11
N GLY A 75 -0.63 -4.27 -10.73
CA GLY A 75 -1.54 -3.14 -10.88
C GLY A 75 -2.31 -2.80 -9.60
N GLY A 76 -2.28 -3.66 -8.58
CA GLY A 76 -2.80 -3.37 -7.26
C GLY A 76 -1.86 -2.53 -6.39
N ASN A 77 -2.42 -1.94 -5.33
CA ASN A 77 -1.65 -1.20 -4.33
C ASN A 77 -2.29 -1.24 -2.94
N LEU A 78 -1.49 -0.91 -1.93
CA LEU A 78 -2.00 -0.42 -0.64
C LEU A 78 -2.17 1.09 -0.71
N PHE A 79 -3.25 1.58 -0.10
CA PHE A 79 -3.55 3.00 0.00
C PHE A 79 -3.74 3.47 1.44
N ILE A 80 -3.59 4.78 1.67
CA ILE A 80 -4.07 5.48 2.85
C ILE A 80 -5.25 6.36 2.47
N ASP A 81 -6.35 6.24 3.21
CA ASP A 81 -7.44 7.22 3.14
C ASP A 81 -7.01 8.50 3.87
N SER A 82 -6.80 9.58 3.12
CA SER A 82 -6.35 10.86 3.68
C SER A 82 -7.32 11.49 4.69
N ARG A 83 -8.58 11.07 4.71
CA ARG A 83 -9.62 11.58 5.64
C ARG A 83 -9.57 10.89 6.99
N THR A 84 -9.21 9.61 7.02
CA THR A 84 -9.24 8.79 8.24
C THR A 84 -7.86 8.35 8.73
N GLY A 85 -6.85 8.39 7.87
CA GLY A 85 -5.51 7.86 8.10
C GLY A 85 -5.42 6.33 8.04
N LYS A 86 -6.55 5.63 7.86
CA LYS A 86 -6.58 4.17 7.75
C LYS A 86 -6.00 3.71 6.42
N THR A 87 -5.52 2.47 6.40
CA THR A 87 -5.07 1.83 5.17
C THR A 87 -6.13 0.90 4.60
N GLY A 88 -6.00 0.57 3.32
CA GLY A 88 -6.71 -0.49 2.63
C GLY A 88 -5.92 -0.93 1.41
N ASP A 89 -6.50 -1.79 0.59
CA ASP A 89 -5.93 -2.27 -0.65
C ASP A 89 -6.88 -2.06 -1.83
N TYR A 90 -6.26 -1.96 -3.00
CA TYR A 90 -6.90 -1.75 -4.27
C TYR A 90 -6.36 -2.79 -5.25
N PHE A 91 -7.28 -3.40 -5.99
CA PHE A 91 -6.96 -4.19 -7.18
C PHE A 91 -7.91 -3.80 -8.30
N ASN A 92 -7.42 -3.84 -9.54
CA ASN A 92 -8.18 -3.44 -10.72
C ASN A 92 -9.48 -4.25 -10.89
N GLU A 93 -9.47 -5.52 -10.49
CA GLU A 93 -10.58 -6.47 -10.66
C GLU A 93 -11.66 -6.32 -9.58
N THR A 94 -11.29 -5.85 -8.38
CA THR A 94 -12.19 -5.80 -7.21
C THR A 94 -12.46 -4.39 -6.71
N GLY A 95 -11.71 -3.39 -7.19
CA GLY A 95 -11.76 -2.02 -6.68
C GLY A 95 -11.21 -1.90 -5.27
N LEU A 96 -11.79 -0.99 -4.50
CA LEU A 96 -11.33 -0.62 -3.16
C LEU A 96 -11.84 -1.56 -2.08
N THR A 97 -10.94 -2.05 -1.23
CA THR A 97 -11.27 -2.83 -0.05
C THR A 97 -10.93 -2.06 1.23
N TYR A 98 -11.94 -1.93 2.09
CA TYR A 98 -11.89 -1.15 3.34
C TYR A 98 -12.06 -1.99 4.62
N GLU A 99 -12.07 -3.32 4.49
CA GLU A 99 -12.31 -4.24 5.59
C GLU A 99 -11.32 -5.43 5.58
N GLY A 100 -11.26 -6.16 6.69
CA GLY A 100 -10.44 -7.37 6.82
C GLY A 100 -8.96 -7.13 7.14
N ASP A 101 -8.15 -8.14 6.83
CA ASP A 101 -6.73 -8.24 7.22
C ASP A 101 -5.79 -7.32 6.43
N VAL A 102 -6.30 -6.58 5.46
CA VAL A 102 -5.56 -5.55 4.72
C VAL A 102 -5.64 -4.18 5.40
N VAL A 103 -6.64 -3.95 6.25
CA VAL A 103 -6.92 -2.65 6.85
C VAL A 103 -6.22 -2.45 8.18
N TRP A 104 -5.38 -1.42 8.25
CA TRP A 104 -4.71 -0.98 9.48
C TRP A 104 -5.21 0.39 9.94
N PRO A 105 -5.20 0.66 11.26
CA PRO A 105 -5.60 1.97 11.79
C PRO A 105 -4.74 3.14 11.29
N SER A 106 -3.50 2.88 10.90
CA SER A 106 -2.60 3.85 10.28
C SER A 106 -1.44 3.17 9.54
N TYR A 107 -0.75 3.94 8.70
CA TYR A 107 0.50 3.51 8.05
C TYR A 107 1.57 3.12 9.08
N LEU A 108 1.71 3.90 10.16
CA LEU A 108 2.62 3.54 11.27
C LEU A 108 2.24 2.22 11.95
N ALA A 109 0.94 1.94 12.13
CA ALA A 109 0.50 0.70 12.76
C ALA A 109 0.88 -0.53 11.92
N LEU A 110 0.69 -0.41 10.60
CA LEU A 110 1.14 -1.41 9.63
C LEU A 110 2.66 -1.61 9.71
N LEU A 111 3.47 -0.55 9.62
CA LEU A 111 4.93 -0.66 9.66
C LEU A 111 5.44 -1.27 10.97
N LYS A 112 4.85 -0.92 12.11
CA LYS A 112 5.20 -1.49 13.41
C LYS A 112 4.92 -2.99 13.46
N ALA A 113 3.79 -3.42 12.90
CA ALA A 113 3.43 -4.83 12.86
C ALA A 113 4.37 -5.60 11.92
N THR A 114 4.69 -5.05 10.74
CA THR A 114 5.68 -5.62 9.81
C THR A 114 7.05 -5.77 10.47
N ALA A 115 7.57 -4.70 11.10
CA ALA A 115 8.86 -4.73 11.79
C ALA A 115 8.88 -5.79 12.90
N ARG A 116 7.83 -5.85 13.73
CA ARG A 116 7.71 -6.87 14.79
C ARG A 116 7.73 -8.29 14.22
N SER A 117 7.04 -8.51 13.09
CA SER A 117 7.02 -9.81 12.42
C SER A 117 8.42 -10.20 11.95
N LEU A 118 9.14 -9.27 11.31
CA LEU A 118 10.53 -9.47 10.84
C LEU A 118 11.49 -9.75 12.00
N GLU A 119 11.40 -9.00 13.10
CA GLU A 119 12.28 -9.15 14.27
C GLU A 119 12.05 -10.47 15.02
N THR A 120 10.81 -10.97 15.05
CA THR A 120 10.43 -12.12 15.88
C THR A 120 10.22 -13.40 15.08
N GLY A 121 10.18 -13.31 13.75
CA GLY A 121 9.77 -14.38 12.85
C GLY A 121 8.31 -14.82 13.05
N LYS A 122 7.50 -14.12 13.86
CA LYS A 122 6.10 -14.48 14.12
C LYS A 122 5.18 -13.98 13.01
N PRO A 123 4.09 -14.69 12.68
CA PRO A 123 3.20 -14.26 11.62
C PRO A 123 2.51 -12.92 11.91
N ILE A 124 2.24 -12.17 10.84
CA ILE A 124 1.36 -11.00 10.79
C ILE A 124 0.20 -11.34 9.86
N ARG A 125 -1.02 -11.42 10.41
CA ARG A 125 -2.27 -11.67 9.65
C ARG A 125 -2.14 -12.82 8.64
N GLY A 126 -1.68 -13.98 9.11
CA GLY A 126 -1.53 -15.19 8.28
C GLY A 126 -0.24 -15.28 7.46
N TRP A 127 0.66 -14.30 7.54
CA TRP A 127 1.91 -14.29 6.76
C TRP A 127 3.14 -14.31 7.67
N ARG A 128 4.08 -15.21 7.42
CA ARG A 128 5.35 -15.31 8.14
C ARG A 128 6.49 -14.85 7.23
N PRO A 129 7.45 -14.06 7.74
CA PRO A 129 8.60 -13.67 6.94
C PRO A 129 9.49 -14.89 6.69
N ALA A 130 9.96 -15.00 5.45
CA ALA A 130 10.91 -15.98 4.97
C ALA A 130 12.01 -15.28 4.19
N VAL A 131 13.17 -15.92 4.06
CA VAL A 131 14.24 -15.44 3.21
C VAL A 131 14.48 -16.48 2.13
N ASP A 132 14.26 -16.11 0.87
CA ASP A 132 14.62 -16.93 -0.29
C ASP A 132 15.70 -16.21 -1.09
N LYS A 133 16.83 -16.88 -1.31
CA LYS A 133 17.99 -16.35 -2.06
C LYS A 133 18.48 -14.95 -1.63
N GLY A 134 18.28 -14.59 -0.37
CA GLY A 134 18.69 -13.29 0.18
C GLY A 134 17.66 -12.17 0.02
N GLU A 135 16.48 -12.48 -0.50
CA GLU A 135 15.33 -11.58 -0.60
C GLU A 135 14.28 -11.90 0.46
N LEU A 136 13.58 -10.87 0.94
CA LEU A 136 12.44 -11.05 1.84
C LEU A 136 11.27 -11.62 1.04
N ASN A 137 10.73 -12.75 1.51
CA ASN A 137 9.49 -13.32 1.05
C ASN A 137 8.52 -13.49 2.23
N TRP A 138 7.25 -13.76 1.94
CA TRP A 138 6.22 -14.01 2.94
C TRP A 138 5.50 -15.32 2.64
N ASP A 139 5.65 -16.29 3.55
CA ASP A 139 4.98 -17.58 3.45
C ASP A 139 3.64 -17.56 4.20
N GLN A 140 2.65 -18.31 3.71
CA GLN A 140 1.42 -18.53 4.46
C GLN A 140 1.71 -19.31 5.75
N ALA A 141 1.26 -18.75 6.88
CA ALA A 141 1.33 -19.38 8.18
C ALA A 141 0.06 -20.21 8.40
N PHE A 142 0.15 -21.52 8.19
CA PHE A 142 -0.86 -22.50 8.59
C PHE A 142 -0.84 -22.78 10.09
#